data_AF-A0AAV4FZA0-F1
#
_entry.id   AF-A0AAV4FZA0-F1
#
_cell.length_a   1.000
_cell.length_b   1.000
_cell.length_c   1.000
_cell.angle_alpha   90.00
_cell.angle_beta   90.00
_cell.angle_gamma   90.00
#
_symmetry.space_group_name_H-M   'P 1'
#
loop_
_entity.id
_entity.type
_entity.pdbx_description
1 polymer ?
#
loop_
_entity_poly.entity_id
_entity_poly.type
_entity_poly.pdbx_seq_one_letter_code
_entity_poly.pdbx_strand_id
1 'polypeptide(L)'
;MVSTTSILLPLGLVAYLVCVSSVAGRRYPRTGLMSRDVSPNPCYTMDDQPAECRPDFENAALGRAVEASSTCGLEPENYCKSTIGKGGNMIRNCFVCDARNPKFSFPAAYLTDVHNPSNVTCWMSKTYDSVQYLSNVTLRLKLNKKYELTYVSLEFCSARPDSMAIYKSDDYGRTWKAFQYYSNDCRAMYNKSSRGVVTKANEQEALCTQAFSKIDPLSGARVAFSTLEGRPSSANFDKSPALQDWMTATDIKLVFNKLNTLGDEGRGTDDAGQNSYYYSLSDFAVGGRCKCNGHASRCVRRKKDGKQACDCQHNTAGRDCETCMPFFQDRPWRRATKDEAHGCVEVLSEQQQNATLPSYYERKIGRRNEQLVQRISRGNHQVVLLTTKLGIGHSLIASQSLPRPLLPQTDKAADPANKVLEHSARGTRV
;
A
#
# COMPACT_ATOMS: atom_id res chain seq x y z
N MET A 1 -10.35 30.21 78.26
CA MET A 1 -9.00 30.59 78.75
C MET A 1 -8.08 30.36 77.56
N VAL A 2 -7.42 31.35 76.92
CA VAL A 2 -6.50 32.39 77.44
C VAL A 2 -5.27 31.71 78.07
N SER A 3 -3.99 31.98 77.73
CA SER A 3 -3.29 33.09 77.02
C SER A 3 -2.45 32.56 75.81
N THR A 4 -1.65 33.21 74.94
CA THR A 4 -0.94 34.53 74.75
C THR A 4 0.28 34.83 75.64
N THR A 5 1.45 35.34 75.20
CA THR A 5 2.04 35.71 73.86
C THR A 5 3.30 34.84 73.57
N SER A 6 4.41 35.10 72.84
CA SER A 6 5.09 36.20 72.08
C SER A 6 5.88 35.55 70.88
N ILE A 7 6.40 36.16 69.81
CA ILE A 7 6.77 37.55 69.38
C ILE A 7 8.25 37.98 69.62
N LEU A 8 9.10 37.82 68.58
CA LEU A 8 10.38 38.50 68.22
C LEU A 8 10.55 38.29 66.69
N LEU A 9 10.35 39.23 65.76
CA LEU A 9 11.12 40.45 65.38
C LEU A 9 12.50 40.17 64.69
N PRO A 10 12.95 40.97 63.68
CA PRO A 10 12.18 41.56 62.56
C PRO A 10 12.98 41.73 61.20
N LEU A 11 12.30 42.29 60.17
CA LEU A 11 12.79 43.10 59.01
C LEU A 11 13.65 42.48 57.87
N GLY A 12 13.23 42.75 56.61
CA GLY A 12 14.01 42.54 55.37
C GLY A 12 13.15 42.73 54.08
N LEU A 13 13.36 43.83 53.34
CA LEU A 13 12.59 44.34 52.17
C LEU A 13 12.16 43.28 51.11
N VAL A 14 10.95 43.27 50.53
CA VAL A 14 10.24 44.27 49.67
C VAL A 14 10.87 44.40 48.27
N ALA A 15 10.17 44.39 47.12
CA ALA A 15 8.73 44.58 46.81
C ALA A 15 8.12 43.40 45.98
N TYR A 16 7.25 43.47 44.93
CA TYR A 16 6.71 44.53 44.03
C TYR A 16 5.21 44.26 43.67
N LEU A 17 4.58 45.08 42.80
CA LEU A 17 3.12 45.19 42.59
C LEU A 17 2.48 44.30 41.50
N VAL A 18 1.18 44.04 41.71
CA VAL A 18 0.17 43.69 40.68
C VAL A 18 -0.42 44.98 40.08
N CYS A 19 -0.64 45.02 38.75
CA CYS A 19 -1.42 46.07 38.08
C CYS A 19 -2.49 45.47 37.17
N VAL A 20 -3.70 46.05 37.21
CA VAL A 20 -4.83 45.73 36.32
C VAL A 20 -5.15 46.95 35.47
N SER A 21 -5.21 46.81 34.14
CA SER A 21 -5.77 47.84 33.26
C SER A 21 -6.30 47.24 31.95
N SER A 22 -7.53 47.61 31.59
CA SER A 22 -8.19 47.26 30.33
C SER A 22 -7.87 48.27 29.23
N VAL A 23 -7.60 47.82 28.01
CA VAL A 23 -7.43 48.70 26.83
C VAL A 23 -8.23 48.18 25.63
N ALA A 24 -8.90 49.08 24.93
CA ALA A 24 -9.71 48.78 23.74
C ALA A 24 -8.85 48.46 22.50
N GLY A 25 -9.45 47.75 21.54
CA GLY A 25 -8.71 47.14 20.43
C GLY A 25 -8.17 48.11 19.36
N ARG A 26 -7.07 47.71 18.72
CA ARG A 26 -6.63 48.23 17.41
C ARG A 26 -6.65 47.10 16.39
N ARG A 27 -7.34 47.29 15.26
CA ARG A 27 -7.30 46.36 14.13
C ARG A 27 -5.98 46.54 13.37
N TYR A 28 -5.10 45.55 13.45
CA TYR A 28 -4.07 45.37 12.41
C TYR A 28 -4.62 44.42 11.34
N PRO A 29 -4.55 44.77 10.04
CA PRO A 29 -4.90 43.83 8.98
C PRO A 29 -3.83 42.74 8.94
N ARG A 30 -4.16 41.54 9.44
CA ARG A 30 -3.37 40.35 9.16
C ARG A 30 -3.47 40.07 7.67
N THR A 31 -2.44 40.45 6.91
CA THR A 31 -2.20 39.97 5.55
C THR A 31 -1.87 38.48 5.61
N GLY A 32 -2.90 37.68 5.87
CA GLY A 32 -2.83 36.23 5.84
C GLY A 32 -2.59 35.79 4.41
N LEU A 33 -1.32 35.74 4.01
CA LEU A 33 -0.92 35.08 2.78
C LEU A 33 -1.40 33.63 2.90
N MET A 34 -2.44 33.28 2.15
CA MET A 34 -2.93 31.92 2.02
C MET A 34 -1.90 31.13 1.20
N SER A 35 -0.77 30.82 1.83
CA SER A 35 0.12 29.74 1.43
C SER A 35 -0.69 28.47 1.46
N ARG A 36 -1.35 28.16 0.34
CA ARG A 36 -1.76 26.80 0.03
C ARG A 36 -0.51 25.96 0.18
N ASP A 37 -0.56 25.01 1.10
CA ASP A 37 0.46 23.98 1.20
C ASP A 37 0.34 23.05 -0.02
N VAL A 38 0.87 23.54 -1.14
CA VAL A 38 1.10 22.76 -2.34
C VAL A 38 2.39 22.00 -2.09
N SER A 39 2.30 20.98 -1.24
CA SER A 39 3.34 19.95 -1.14
C SER A 39 3.72 19.55 -2.56
N PRO A 40 5.00 19.70 -2.97
CA PRO A 40 5.40 19.37 -4.33
C PRO A 40 5.08 17.91 -4.61
N ASN A 41 4.65 17.60 -5.84
CA ASN A 41 4.27 16.24 -6.22
C ASN A 41 5.52 15.35 -6.18
N PRO A 42 5.66 14.40 -5.25
CA PRO A 42 6.93 13.70 -5.02
C PRO A 42 7.27 12.67 -6.13
N CYS A 43 6.45 12.59 -7.17
CA CYS A 43 6.74 11.91 -8.43
C CYS A 43 7.62 12.75 -9.38
N TYR A 44 7.94 14.00 -9.03
CA TYR A 44 8.78 14.89 -9.83
C TYR A 44 9.81 15.59 -8.95
N THR A 45 11.01 15.79 -9.48
CA THR A 45 12.04 16.62 -8.83
C THR A 45 11.65 18.10 -8.88
N MET A 46 12.42 18.95 -8.19
CA MET A 46 12.26 20.41 -8.26
C MET A 46 12.47 20.95 -9.70
N ASP A 47 13.18 20.18 -10.54
CA ASP A 47 13.48 20.48 -11.95
C ASP A 47 12.47 19.87 -12.94
N ASP A 48 11.26 19.49 -12.47
CA ASP A 48 10.16 18.91 -13.29
C ASP A 48 10.53 17.54 -13.92
N GLN A 49 11.57 16.86 -13.41
CA GLN A 49 12.01 15.54 -13.91
C GLN A 49 11.28 14.40 -13.18
N PRO A 50 10.80 13.34 -13.87
CA PRO A 50 10.18 12.19 -13.23
C PRO A 50 11.10 11.49 -12.21
N ALA A 51 10.57 11.18 -11.03
CA ALA A 51 11.27 10.50 -9.93
C ALA A 51 10.40 9.36 -9.35
N GLU A 52 10.99 8.29 -8.80
CA GLU A 52 10.18 7.23 -8.17
C GLU A 52 9.35 7.77 -7.00
N CYS A 53 8.03 7.52 -7.03
CA CYS A 53 7.10 7.84 -5.96
C CYS A 53 6.26 6.63 -5.55
N ARG A 54 6.15 6.39 -4.24
CA ARG A 54 5.33 5.33 -3.65
C ARG A 54 4.29 5.95 -2.71
N PRO A 55 3.09 5.35 -2.57
CA PRO A 55 2.13 5.77 -1.56
C PRO A 55 2.67 5.60 -0.14
N ASP A 56 2.10 6.35 0.81
CA ASP A 56 2.42 6.24 2.23
C ASP A 56 2.23 4.82 2.79
N PHE A 57 2.89 4.57 3.92
CA PHE A 57 2.77 3.32 4.66
C PHE A 57 1.56 3.38 5.59
N GLU A 58 0.67 2.38 5.50
CA GLU A 58 -0.56 2.32 6.28
C GLU A 58 -0.80 0.92 6.85
N ASN A 59 -1.61 0.84 7.92
CA ASN A 59 -2.28 -0.42 8.27
C ASN A 59 -3.41 -0.64 7.26
N ALA A 60 -3.14 -1.44 6.23
CA ALA A 60 -4.07 -1.74 5.16
C ALA A 60 -5.33 -2.50 5.64
N ALA A 61 -5.36 -3.02 6.87
CA ALA A 61 -6.52 -3.68 7.47
C ALA A 61 -7.53 -2.71 8.11
N LEU A 62 -7.07 -1.52 8.55
CA LEU A 62 -7.84 -0.61 9.40
C LEU A 62 -9.21 -0.24 8.80
N GLY A 63 -10.26 -0.40 9.59
CA GLY A 63 -11.65 -0.12 9.23
C GLY A 63 -12.26 -1.05 8.17
N ARG A 64 -11.64 -2.20 7.87
CA ARG A 64 -12.14 -3.17 6.88
C ARG A 64 -12.81 -4.36 7.55
N ALA A 65 -14.00 -4.73 7.07
CA ALA A 65 -14.69 -5.92 7.53
C ALA A 65 -13.86 -7.19 7.27
N VAL A 66 -13.76 -8.04 8.29
CA VAL A 66 -13.13 -9.37 8.23
C VAL A 66 -14.23 -10.44 8.23
N GLU A 67 -14.15 -11.37 7.28
CA GLU A 67 -15.06 -12.52 7.21
C GLU A 67 -14.51 -13.64 8.10
N ALA A 68 -15.14 -13.86 9.26
CA ALA A 68 -14.82 -14.92 10.20
C ALA A 68 -15.71 -16.15 9.97
N SER A 69 -15.15 -17.36 10.00
CA SER A 69 -15.92 -18.61 9.86
C SER A 69 -16.48 -19.16 11.18
N SER A 70 -16.14 -18.55 12.31
CA SER A 70 -16.65 -18.83 13.65
C SER A 70 -16.71 -17.52 14.42
N THR A 71 -17.74 -17.27 15.22
CA THR A 71 -17.87 -16.14 16.14
C THR A 71 -18.89 -16.52 17.21
N CYS A 72 -18.65 -16.17 18.47
CA CYS A 72 -19.50 -16.56 19.58
C CYS A 72 -20.83 -15.79 19.63
N GLY A 73 -21.77 -16.28 20.44
CA GLY A 73 -22.95 -15.51 20.87
C GLY A 73 -24.09 -15.42 19.86
N LEU A 74 -24.04 -16.15 18.74
CA LEU A 74 -25.19 -16.35 17.83
C LEU A 74 -26.37 -16.96 18.58
N GLU A 75 -26.08 -18.01 19.36
CA GLU A 75 -26.83 -18.40 20.55
C GLU A 75 -25.94 -18.09 21.77
N PRO A 76 -26.50 -17.78 22.95
CA PRO A 76 -25.70 -17.51 24.14
C PRO A 76 -24.88 -18.72 24.57
N GLU A 77 -23.56 -18.56 24.68
CA GLU A 77 -22.63 -19.64 25.00
C GLU A 77 -21.65 -19.23 26.09
N ASN A 78 -21.28 -20.18 26.95
CA ASN A 78 -20.36 -19.96 28.06
C ASN A 78 -18.91 -20.02 27.57
N TYR A 79 -18.04 -19.16 28.12
CA TYR A 79 -16.60 -19.22 27.88
C TYR A 79 -15.83 -18.89 29.17
N CYS A 80 -14.68 -19.52 29.37
CA CYS A 80 -13.93 -19.46 30.63
C CYS A 80 -12.50 -18.95 30.42
N LYS A 81 -12.17 -17.82 31.05
CA LYS A 81 -10.80 -17.27 31.07
C LYS A 81 -9.95 -18.02 32.08
N SER A 82 -9.00 -18.82 31.59
CA SER A 82 -7.98 -19.51 32.39
C SER A 82 -6.86 -18.53 32.82
N THR A 83 -6.48 -18.59 34.09
CA THR A 83 -5.41 -17.76 34.69
C THR A 83 -4.61 -18.59 35.70
N ILE A 84 -3.31 -18.30 35.84
CA ILE A 84 -2.44 -19.00 36.79
C ILE A 84 -2.42 -18.22 38.12
N GLY A 85 -2.88 -18.85 39.19
CA GLY A 85 -2.88 -18.26 40.54
C GLY A 85 -1.48 -18.23 41.16
N LYS A 86 -1.31 -17.46 42.25
CA LYS A 86 -0.02 -17.28 42.95
C LYS A 86 0.64 -18.57 43.46
N GLY A 87 -0.11 -19.68 43.56
CA GLY A 87 0.38 -21.02 43.93
C GLY A 87 0.48 -22.00 42.76
N GLY A 88 0.48 -21.54 41.50
CA GLY A 88 0.51 -22.39 40.31
C GLY A 88 -0.83 -23.02 39.89
N ASN A 89 -1.82 -23.04 40.79
CA ASN A 89 -3.16 -23.56 40.51
C ASN A 89 -3.88 -22.78 39.39
N MET A 90 -4.59 -23.51 38.54
CA MET A 90 -5.44 -22.95 37.48
C MET A 90 -6.71 -22.34 38.07
N ILE A 91 -6.99 -21.08 37.75
CA ILE A 91 -8.23 -20.37 38.11
C ILE A 91 -8.99 -20.05 36.82
N ARG A 92 -10.22 -20.56 36.72
CA ARG A 92 -11.11 -20.40 35.56
C ARG A 92 -12.28 -19.50 35.94
N ASN A 93 -12.36 -18.32 35.30
CA ASN A 93 -13.48 -17.39 35.47
C ASN A 93 -14.37 -17.46 34.24
N CYS A 94 -15.62 -17.91 34.41
CA CYS A 94 -16.56 -18.14 33.31
C CYS A 94 -17.56 -17.00 33.13
N PHE A 95 -17.91 -16.73 31.87
CA PHE A 95 -18.74 -15.63 31.40
C PHE A 95 -19.62 -16.11 30.23
N VAL A 96 -20.60 -15.30 29.83
CA VAL A 96 -21.47 -15.58 28.66
C VAL A 96 -21.05 -14.68 27.49
N CYS A 97 -20.97 -15.23 26.28
CA CYS A 97 -20.98 -14.45 25.04
C CYS A 97 -22.40 -14.43 24.47
N ASP A 98 -22.94 -13.24 24.17
CA ASP A 98 -24.26 -13.03 23.57
C ASP A 98 -24.18 -11.85 22.58
N ALA A 99 -24.35 -12.13 21.29
CA ALA A 99 -24.23 -11.12 20.23
C ALA A 99 -25.36 -10.08 20.27
N ARG A 100 -26.44 -10.34 21.00
CA ARG A 100 -27.59 -9.42 21.18
C ARG A 100 -27.29 -8.35 22.24
N ASN A 101 -26.25 -8.53 23.07
CA ASN A 101 -25.83 -7.58 24.10
C ASN A 101 -24.44 -7.01 23.78
N PRO A 102 -24.32 -5.71 23.42
CA PRO A 102 -23.05 -5.09 23.07
C PRO A 102 -21.94 -5.17 24.13
N LYS A 103 -22.25 -5.47 25.39
CA LYS A 103 -21.26 -5.68 26.46
C LYS A 103 -20.66 -7.09 26.49
N PHE A 104 -21.30 -8.05 25.81
CA PHE A 104 -20.92 -9.47 25.78
C PHE A 104 -20.81 -10.01 24.33
N SER A 105 -20.83 -9.13 23.34
CA SER A 105 -20.62 -9.46 21.92
C SER A 105 -19.14 -9.27 21.54
N PHE A 106 -18.56 -10.25 20.85
CA PHE A 106 -17.16 -10.21 20.39
C PHE A 106 -17.05 -10.32 18.85
N PRO A 107 -17.67 -9.39 18.08
CA PRO A 107 -17.77 -9.45 16.63
C PRO A 107 -16.42 -9.27 15.90
N ALA A 108 -16.32 -9.80 14.68
CA ALA A 108 -15.13 -9.71 13.83
C ALA A 108 -14.77 -8.26 13.38
N ALA A 109 -15.59 -7.26 13.72
CA ALA A 109 -15.25 -5.85 13.57
C ALA A 109 -14.13 -5.42 14.54
N TYR A 110 -14.04 -6.06 15.72
CA TYR A 110 -12.99 -5.85 16.73
C TYR A 110 -11.63 -6.48 16.36
N LEU A 111 -11.40 -6.72 15.07
CA LEU A 111 -10.10 -7.13 14.51
C LEU A 111 -9.40 -5.97 13.79
N THR A 112 -10.13 -4.92 13.46
CA THR A 112 -9.67 -3.85 12.55
C THR A 112 -10.19 -2.46 12.94
N ASP A 113 -10.72 -2.30 14.15
CA ASP A 113 -11.05 -1.02 14.75
C ASP A 113 -9.78 -0.29 15.26
N VAL A 114 -9.96 0.83 15.98
CA VAL A 114 -8.83 1.63 16.47
C VAL A 114 -8.34 1.00 17.79
N HIS A 115 -7.43 0.04 17.66
CA HIS A 115 -6.83 -0.67 18.80
C HIS A 115 -6.28 0.30 19.86
N ASN A 116 -6.74 0.15 21.10
CA ASN A 116 -6.36 0.95 22.25
C ASN A 116 -5.88 0.06 23.41
N PRO A 117 -4.59 0.06 23.78
CA PRO A 117 -4.06 -0.75 24.87
C PRO A 117 -4.70 -0.51 26.25
N SER A 118 -5.37 0.62 26.46
CA SER A 118 -6.09 0.92 27.71
C SER A 118 -7.57 0.49 27.69
N ASN A 119 -8.12 0.15 26.53
CA ASN A 119 -9.49 -0.34 26.36
C ASN A 119 -9.55 -1.30 25.18
N VAL A 120 -9.04 -2.51 25.41
CA VAL A 120 -8.84 -3.52 24.36
C VAL A 120 -10.17 -4.19 23.99
N THR A 121 -10.62 -3.96 22.77
CA THR A 121 -11.65 -4.73 22.07
C THR A 121 -11.09 -6.10 21.64
N CYS A 122 -11.94 -7.12 21.54
CA CYS A 122 -11.53 -8.48 21.12
C CYS A 122 -12.62 -9.12 20.25
N TRP A 123 -12.25 -9.72 19.11
CA TRP A 123 -13.08 -10.77 18.48
C TRP A 123 -12.89 -12.10 19.21
N MET A 124 -13.90 -12.97 19.20
CA MET A 124 -13.82 -14.32 19.77
C MET A 124 -14.56 -15.36 18.92
N SER A 125 -13.92 -16.50 18.66
CA SER A 125 -14.56 -17.69 18.07
C SER A 125 -15.55 -18.32 19.04
N LYS A 126 -16.31 -19.33 18.59
CA LYS A 126 -16.95 -20.26 19.51
C LYS A 126 -15.94 -20.99 20.41
N THR A 127 -16.43 -21.54 21.52
CA THR A 127 -15.73 -22.56 22.32
C THR A 127 -15.72 -23.92 21.63
N TYR A 128 -14.82 -24.81 22.04
CA TYR A 128 -14.63 -26.14 21.44
C TYR A 128 -14.41 -27.22 22.52
N ASP A 129 -15.35 -28.15 22.61
CA ASP A 129 -15.40 -29.19 23.66
C ASP A 129 -14.22 -30.16 23.63
N SER A 130 -13.62 -30.38 22.45
CA SER A 130 -12.39 -31.14 22.32
C SER A 130 -11.46 -30.60 21.24
N VAL A 131 -10.17 -30.54 21.57
CA VAL A 131 -9.09 -30.14 20.65
C VAL A 131 -8.86 -31.18 19.53
N GLN A 132 -9.35 -32.40 19.72
CA GLN A 132 -9.24 -33.52 18.77
C GLN A 132 -10.10 -33.36 17.51
N TYR A 133 -11.16 -32.54 17.54
CA TYR A 133 -12.11 -32.34 16.43
C TYR A 133 -12.25 -30.86 16.02
N LEU A 134 -11.17 -30.08 16.13
CA LEU A 134 -11.16 -28.69 15.71
C LEU A 134 -11.38 -28.54 14.19
N SER A 135 -12.53 -27.96 13.82
CA SER A 135 -12.74 -27.42 12.48
C SER A 135 -11.98 -26.10 12.35
N ASN A 136 -11.08 -26.02 11.37
CA ASN A 136 -10.17 -24.89 11.18
C ASN A 136 -10.92 -23.53 11.15
N VAL A 137 -10.60 -22.65 12.10
CA VAL A 137 -11.20 -21.31 12.16
C VAL A 137 -10.44 -20.39 11.22
N THR A 138 -11.17 -19.68 10.34
CA THR A 138 -10.58 -18.79 9.33
C THR A 138 -11.05 -17.35 9.48
N LEU A 139 -10.13 -16.42 9.31
CA LEU A 139 -10.38 -14.97 9.25
C LEU A 139 -9.89 -14.47 7.90
N ARG A 140 -10.77 -13.84 7.09
CA ARG A 140 -10.44 -13.39 5.72
C ARG A 140 -10.61 -11.88 5.60
N LEU A 141 -9.52 -11.18 5.29
CA LEU A 141 -9.45 -9.74 5.12
C LEU A 141 -9.28 -9.38 3.64
N LYS A 142 -10.20 -8.56 3.11
CA LYS A 142 -10.21 -8.13 1.70
C LYS A 142 -9.65 -6.71 1.55
N LEU A 143 -8.38 -6.59 1.12
CA LEU A 143 -7.76 -5.28 0.87
C LEU A 143 -8.33 -4.60 -0.38
N ASN A 144 -9.07 -5.35 -1.21
CA ASN A 144 -9.80 -4.86 -2.38
C ASN A 144 -8.94 -4.18 -3.47
N LYS A 145 -7.62 -4.14 -3.33
CA LYS A 145 -6.60 -3.51 -4.21
C LYS A 145 -5.27 -4.23 -3.95
N LYS A 146 -4.34 -4.27 -4.91
CA LYS A 146 -2.99 -4.80 -4.65
C LYS A 146 -2.20 -3.88 -3.72
N TYR A 147 -1.61 -4.45 -2.68
CA TYR A 147 -0.65 -3.85 -1.75
C TYR A 147 0.70 -4.56 -1.83
N GLU A 148 1.78 -3.85 -1.54
CA GLU A 148 3.09 -4.42 -1.23
C GLU A 148 3.22 -4.45 0.29
N LEU A 149 3.17 -5.66 0.86
CA LEU A 149 3.10 -5.88 2.30
C LEU A 149 4.48 -6.03 2.91
N THR A 150 4.70 -5.35 4.04
CA THR A 150 5.91 -5.45 4.85
C THR A 150 5.69 -6.38 6.04
N TYR A 151 4.51 -6.35 6.66
CA TYR A 151 4.17 -7.28 7.74
C TYR A 151 2.69 -7.64 7.84
N VAL A 152 2.42 -8.76 8.51
CA VAL A 152 1.13 -9.07 9.14
C VAL A 152 1.37 -9.19 10.65
N SER A 153 0.56 -8.51 11.46
CA SER A 153 0.66 -8.55 12.92
C SER A 153 -0.69 -8.93 13.53
N LEU A 154 -0.63 -9.79 14.54
CA LEU A 154 -1.78 -10.31 15.27
C LEU A 154 -1.53 -10.10 16.76
N GLU A 155 -2.52 -9.58 17.48
CA GLU A 155 -2.53 -9.59 18.95
C GLU A 155 -3.68 -10.48 19.44
N PHE A 156 -3.38 -11.34 20.43
CA PHE A 156 -4.32 -12.33 20.97
C PHE A 156 -4.82 -11.94 22.36
N CYS A 157 -6.15 -11.94 22.54
CA CYS A 157 -6.78 -11.88 23.86
C CYS A 157 -6.85 -13.26 24.55
N SER A 158 -6.76 -14.35 23.78
CA SER A 158 -6.54 -15.72 24.24
C SER A 158 -5.03 -16.05 24.30
N ALA A 159 -4.70 -17.28 24.68
CA ALA A 159 -3.42 -17.87 24.30
C ALA A 159 -3.31 -17.96 22.76
N ARG A 160 -2.08 -18.05 22.25
CA ARG A 160 -1.84 -18.27 20.81
C ARG A 160 -2.22 -19.71 20.39
N PRO A 161 -2.59 -19.95 19.12
CA PRO A 161 -2.72 -21.29 18.56
C PRO A 161 -1.42 -22.10 18.72
N ASP A 162 -1.55 -23.41 18.93
CA ASP A 162 -0.44 -24.35 18.77
C ASP A 162 0.01 -24.40 17.32
N SER A 163 -0.97 -24.39 16.40
CA SER A 163 -0.75 -24.44 14.96
C SER A 163 -1.67 -23.47 14.22
N MET A 164 -1.06 -22.56 13.45
CA MET A 164 -1.77 -21.65 12.54
C MET A 164 -0.98 -21.33 11.28
N ALA A 165 -1.68 -20.84 10.26
CA ALA A 165 -1.13 -20.51 8.95
C ALA A 165 -1.66 -19.17 8.45
N ILE A 166 -0.77 -18.36 7.86
CA ILE A 166 -1.09 -17.14 7.13
C ILE A 166 -1.03 -17.47 5.64
N TYR A 167 -2.11 -17.19 4.92
CA TYR A 167 -2.19 -17.27 3.45
C TYR A 167 -2.46 -15.89 2.87
N LYS A 168 -2.04 -15.70 1.62
CA LYS A 168 -2.37 -14.53 0.79
C LYS A 168 -3.04 -14.93 -0.52
N SER A 169 -3.80 -14.02 -1.10
CA SER A 169 -4.14 -14.00 -2.53
C SER A 169 -3.49 -12.78 -3.17
N ASP A 170 -3.14 -12.87 -4.45
CA ASP A 170 -2.73 -11.76 -5.32
C ASP A 170 -3.69 -11.54 -6.51
N ASP A 171 -4.83 -12.25 -6.50
CA ASP A 171 -5.82 -12.38 -7.57
C ASP A 171 -7.28 -12.14 -7.15
N TYR A 172 -7.49 -11.43 -6.04
CA TYR A 172 -8.79 -11.10 -5.44
C TYR A 172 -9.54 -12.32 -4.88
N GLY A 173 -8.82 -13.16 -4.14
CA GLY A 173 -9.34 -14.28 -3.35
C GLY A 173 -9.59 -15.58 -4.12
N ARG A 174 -9.19 -15.67 -5.39
CA ARG A 174 -9.45 -16.83 -6.26
C ARG A 174 -8.48 -17.97 -5.96
N THR A 175 -7.18 -17.69 -5.90
CA THR A 175 -6.15 -18.63 -5.44
C THR A 175 -5.56 -18.16 -4.11
N TRP A 176 -5.02 -19.12 -3.35
CA TRP A 176 -4.45 -18.87 -2.03
C TRP A 176 -3.07 -19.51 -1.93
N LYS A 177 -2.05 -18.67 -1.75
CA LYS A 177 -0.65 -19.05 -1.57
C LYS A 177 -0.31 -19.00 -0.10
N ALA A 178 0.44 -19.97 0.40
CA ALA A 178 0.96 -19.93 1.77
C ALA A 178 1.93 -18.74 1.91
N PHE A 179 1.86 -18.05 3.06
CA PHE A 179 2.69 -16.89 3.34
C PHE A 179 3.65 -17.20 4.51
N GLN A 180 3.12 -17.75 5.60
CA GLN A 180 3.88 -18.19 6.78
C GLN A 180 3.14 -19.29 7.55
N TYR A 181 3.88 -20.23 8.13
CA TYR A 181 3.34 -21.24 9.05
C TYR A 181 3.91 -21.09 10.46
N TYR A 182 3.09 -21.38 11.47
CA TYR A 182 3.47 -21.51 12.86
C TYR A 182 2.92 -22.82 13.41
N SER A 183 3.77 -23.66 14.00
CA SER A 183 3.38 -24.91 14.65
C SER A 183 4.41 -25.29 15.72
N ASN A 184 4.01 -26.02 16.77
CA ASN A 184 4.98 -26.71 17.63
C ASN A 184 5.61 -27.91 16.91
N ASP A 185 4.84 -28.62 16.06
CA ASP A 185 5.35 -29.63 15.13
C ASP A 185 5.07 -29.23 13.67
N CYS A 186 6.03 -28.53 13.07
CA CYS A 186 6.00 -28.16 11.67
C CYS A 186 6.01 -29.36 10.70
N ARG A 187 6.53 -30.52 11.13
CA ARG A 187 6.67 -31.69 10.27
C ARG A 187 5.39 -32.50 10.21
N ALA A 188 4.74 -32.76 11.35
CA ALA A 188 3.44 -33.43 11.39
C ALA A 188 2.31 -32.54 10.81
N MET A 189 2.27 -31.26 11.17
CA MET A 189 1.15 -30.38 10.80
C MET A 189 1.19 -29.87 9.35
N TYR A 190 2.39 -29.55 8.82
CA TYR A 190 2.53 -28.89 7.51
C TYR A 190 3.58 -29.54 6.58
N ASN A 191 4.19 -30.66 6.98
CA ASN A 191 5.31 -31.30 6.28
C ASN A 191 6.47 -30.31 5.95
N LYS A 192 6.76 -29.38 6.87
CA LYS A 192 7.84 -28.39 6.75
C LYS A 192 8.91 -28.57 7.83
N SER A 193 10.12 -28.12 7.54
CA SER A 193 11.17 -27.96 8.56
C SER A 193 10.86 -26.75 9.45
N SER A 194 11.01 -26.90 10.77
CA SER A 194 10.97 -25.79 11.74
C SER A 194 12.21 -24.89 11.71
N ARG A 195 13.23 -25.27 10.91
CA ARG A 195 14.47 -24.52 10.65
C ARG A 195 14.72 -24.39 9.13
N GLY A 196 13.65 -24.22 8.35
CA GLY A 196 13.78 -23.97 6.91
C GLY A 196 14.47 -22.62 6.65
N VAL A 197 15.35 -22.56 5.66
CA VAL A 197 16.07 -21.35 5.24
C VAL A 197 15.74 -21.04 3.79
N VAL A 198 15.47 -19.78 3.48
CA VAL A 198 15.21 -19.31 2.11
C VAL A 198 16.54 -19.05 1.40
N THR A 199 16.70 -19.64 0.22
CA THR A 199 17.80 -19.38 -0.71
C THR A 199 17.33 -18.49 -1.85
N LYS A 200 18.26 -18.01 -2.70
CA LYS A 200 17.91 -17.24 -3.91
C LYS A 200 17.06 -18.02 -4.92
N ALA A 201 17.01 -19.35 -4.86
CA ALA A 201 16.20 -20.17 -5.75
C ALA A 201 14.74 -20.32 -5.29
N ASN A 202 14.44 -20.12 -4.00
CA ASN A 202 13.13 -20.31 -3.39
C ASN A 202 12.65 -19.08 -2.60
N GLU A 203 12.94 -17.86 -3.09
CA GLU A 203 12.57 -16.59 -2.43
C GLU A 203 11.06 -16.37 -2.23
N GLN A 204 10.21 -17.21 -2.83
CA GLN A 204 8.76 -17.24 -2.64
C GLN A 204 8.26 -18.41 -1.76
N GLU A 205 9.14 -19.11 -1.04
CA GLU A 205 8.72 -20.18 -0.14
C GLU A 205 8.20 -19.66 1.22
N ALA A 206 7.10 -20.25 1.69
CA ALA A 206 6.57 -20.07 3.04
C ALA A 206 7.27 -21.04 4.01
N LEU A 207 7.89 -20.47 5.05
CA LEU A 207 8.58 -21.22 6.11
C LEU A 207 7.60 -21.68 7.20
N CYS A 208 8.06 -22.57 8.08
CA CYS A 208 7.40 -22.88 9.35
C CYS A 208 8.36 -22.64 10.52
N THR A 209 7.87 -22.11 11.64
CA THR A 209 8.65 -21.87 12.85
C THR A 209 7.86 -22.14 14.12
N GLN A 210 8.58 -22.47 15.20
CA GLN A 210 8.06 -22.70 16.55
C GLN A 210 8.00 -21.43 17.41
N ALA A 211 8.55 -20.30 16.93
CA ALA A 211 8.83 -19.10 17.73
C ALA A 211 7.62 -18.49 18.46
N PHE A 212 6.41 -18.66 17.91
CA PHE A 212 5.16 -18.13 18.46
C PHE A 212 4.14 -19.22 18.80
N SER A 213 4.55 -20.48 18.77
CA SER A 213 3.67 -21.64 18.94
C SER A 213 3.48 -22.06 20.40
N LYS A 214 4.26 -21.48 21.33
CA LYS A 214 4.10 -21.69 22.78
C LYS A 214 2.82 -21.02 23.30
N ILE A 215 2.23 -21.62 24.34
CA ILE A 215 1.00 -21.14 24.98
C ILE A 215 1.17 -19.79 25.70
N ASP A 216 2.34 -19.52 26.30
CA ASP A 216 2.58 -18.30 27.09
C ASP A 216 2.88 -17.05 26.25
N PRO A 217 2.29 -15.88 26.57
CA PRO A 217 1.32 -15.64 27.64
C PRO A 217 -0.13 -16.01 27.23
N LEU A 218 -0.96 -16.32 28.23
CA LEU A 218 -2.38 -16.66 28.05
C LEU A 218 -3.28 -15.50 27.54
N SER A 219 -2.73 -14.29 27.44
CA SER A 219 -3.41 -13.09 26.89
C SER A 219 -2.36 -12.02 26.57
N GLY A 220 -2.66 -11.08 25.67
CA GLY A 220 -1.75 -10.01 25.23
C GLY A 220 -0.58 -10.51 24.37
N ALA A 221 -0.66 -11.73 23.85
CA ALA A 221 0.41 -12.32 23.05
C ALA A 221 0.41 -11.73 21.63
N ARG A 222 1.54 -11.14 21.21
CA ARG A 222 1.73 -10.65 19.83
C ARG A 222 2.43 -11.69 18.96
N VAL A 223 2.05 -11.74 17.69
CA VAL A 223 2.73 -12.48 16.62
C VAL A 223 2.92 -11.53 15.44
N ALA A 224 4.16 -11.38 14.99
CA ALA A 224 4.50 -10.60 13.81
C ALA A 224 5.13 -11.53 12.75
N PHE A 225 4.69 -11.36 11.51
CA PHE A 225 5.28 -11.95 10.32
C PHE A 225 5.84 -10.83 9.44
N SER A 226 7.16 -10.80 9.26
CA SER A 226 7.82 -9.88 8.32
C SER A 226 8.01 -10.57 6.97
N THR A 227 7.58 -9.92 5.89
CA THR A 227 7.54 -10.56 4.56
C THR A 227 8.93 -10.82 3.96
N LEU A 228 9.89 -9.94 4.25
CA LEU A 228 11.28 -9.99 3.73
C LEU A 228 12.28 -10.68 4.67
N GLU A 229 11.86 -11.05 5.88
CA GLU A 229 12.74 -11.68 6.87
C GLU A 229 13.33 -13.00 6.36
N GLY A 230 14.65 -13.16 6.54
CA GLY A 230 15.39 -14.34 6.07
C GLY A 230 15.56 -14.46 4.55
N ARG A 231 15.15 -13.48 3.73
CA ARG A 231 15.20 -13.59 2.26
C ARG A 231 16.46 -12.93 1.67
N PRO A 232 17.34 -13.65 0.94
CA PRO A 232 18.65 -13.15 0.55
C PRO A 232 18.66 -11.87 -0.28
N SER A 233 17.72 -11.68 -1.20
CA SER A 233 17.68 -10.50 -2.08
C SER A 233 16.91 -9.31 -1.48
N SER A 234 16.52 -9.36 -0.20
CA SER A 234 15.80 -8.28 0.51
C SER A 234 16.51 -6.92 0.43
N ALA A 235 17.84 -6.89 0.57
CA ALA A 235 18.65 -5.69 0.40
C ALA A 235 18.56 -5.06 -1.01
N ASN A 236 18.31 -5.89 -2.03
CA ASN A 236 18.15 -5.49 -3.43
C ASN A 236 16.70 -5.63 -3.93
N PHE A 237 15.72 -5.46 -3.03
CA PHE A 237 14.28 -5.65 -3.30
C PHE A 237 13.80 -4.97 -4.60
N ASP A 238 14.22 -3.73 -4.84
CA ASP A 238 13.81 -2.94 -6.02
C ASP A 238 14.23 -3.60 -7.35
N LYS A 239 15.19 -4.54 -7.31
CA LYS A 239 15.72 -5.30 -8.45
C LYS A 239 15.43 -6.81 -8.37
N SER A 240 14.57 -7.26 -7.44
CA SER A 240 14.07 -8.65 -7.35
C SER A 240 12.56 -8.73 -7.62
N PRO A 241 12.12 -9.07 -8.85
CA PRO A 241 10.71 -9.31 -9.16
C PRO A 241 10.09 -10.42 -8.28
N ALA A 242 10.88 -11.45 -7.96
CA ALA A 242 10.43 -12.56 -7.11
C ALA A 242 9.98 -12.06 -5.72
N LEU A 243 10.70 -11.11 -5.11
CA LEU A 243 10.31 -10.51 -3.83
C LEU A 243 9.19 -9.48 -3.96
N GLN A 244 9.12 -8.75 -5.08
CA GLN A 244 8.02 -7.82 -5.35
C GLN A 244 6.67 -8.55 -5.45
N ASP A 245 6.64 -9.71 -6.11
CA ASP A 245 5.45 -10.55 -6.17
C ASP A 245 5.23 -11.37 -4.89
N TRP A 246 6.29 -11.71 -4.14
CA TRP A 246 6.15 -12.27 -2.78
C TRP A 246 5.45 -11.30 -1.83
N MET A 247 5.81 -10.01 -1.84
CA MET A 247 5.16 -8.98 -1.04
C MET A 247 3.78 -8.57 -1.56
N THR A 248 3.43 -8.88 -2.81
CA THR A 248 2.15 -8.48 -3.41
C THR A 248 0.99 -9.29 -2.86
N ALA A 249 -0.06 -8.62 -2.38
CA ALA A 249 -1.33 -9.26 -1.99
C ALA A 249 -2.56 -8.38 -2.26
N THR A 250 -3.71 -9.01 -2.49
CA THR A 250 -5.05 -8.40 -2.53
C THR A 250 -5.89 -8.75 -1.30
N ASP A 251 -5.62 -9.90 -0.68
CA ASP A 251 -6.40 -10.45 0.44
C ASP A 251 -5.48 -11.29 1.33
N ILE A 252 -5.76 -11.30 2.64
CA ILE A 252 -5.06 -12.12 3.63
C ILE A 252 -6.06 -13.04 4.32
N LYS A 253 -5.67 -14.29 4.54
CA LYS A 253 -6.47 -15.31 5.22
C LYS A 253 -5.64 -15.96 6.32
N LEU A 254 -6.08 -15.78 7.56
CA LEU A 254 -5.58 -16.52 8.70
C LEU A 254 -6.35 -17.84 8.80
N VAL A 255 -5.66 -18.91 9.18
CA VAL A 255 -6.25 -20.23 9.44
C VAL A 255 -5.66 -20.75 10.74
N PHE A 256 -6.49 -20.92 11.77
CA PHE A 256 -6.12 -21.53 13.03
C PHE A 256 -6.51 -23.02 12.97
N ASN A 257 -5.53 -23.91 13.11
CA ASN A 257 -5.69 -25.36 12.88
C ASN A 257 -5.68 -26.17 14.19
N LYS A 258 -4.97 -25.71 15.23
CA LYS A 258 -4.92 -26.38 16.54
C LYS A 258 -4.75 -25.37 17.68
N LEU A 259 -5.47 -25.57 18.78
CA LEU A 259 -5.32 -24.81 20.02
C LEU A 259 -4.09 -25.30 20.81
N ASN A 260 -3.45 -24.40 21.55
CA ASN A 260 -2.52 -24.79 22.61
C ASN A 260 -3.30 -25.29 23.83
N THR A 261 -2.76 -26.27 24.54
CA THR A 261 -3.42 -26.94 25.68
C THR A 261 -2.52 -26.94 26.91
N LEU A 262 -3.13 -27.11 28.09
CA LEU A 262 -2.47 -26.98 29.40
C LEU A 262 -2.15 -28.34 30.05
N GLY A 263 -2.19 -29.43 29.28
CA GLY A 263 -2.01 -30.79 29.81
C GLY A 263 -3.20 -31.32 30.62
N ASP A 264 -4.37 -30.70 30.46
CA ASP A 264 -5.64 -31.13 31.04
C ASP A 264 -6.57 -31.84 30.03
N GLU A 265 -6.16 -31.94 28.76
CA GLU A 265 -6.80 -32.80 27.76
C GLU A 265 -6.97 -34.23 28.32
N GLY A 266 -8.22 -34.72 28.35
CA GLY A 266 -8.54 -36.03 28.92
C GLY A 266 -8.98 -36.04 30.38
N ARG A 267 -8.91 -34.92 31.13
CA ARG A 267 -9.64 -34.75 32.41
C ARG A 267 -11.12 -34.40 32.17
N GLY A 268 -11.77 -35.14 31.28
CA GLY A 268 -13.11 -34.85 30.77
C GLY A 268 -14.22 -35.11 31.78
N THR A 269 -14.48 -34.12 32.64
CA THR A 269 -15.69 -34.02 33.51
C THR A 269 -16.09 -32.56 33.76
N ASP A 270 -15.15 -31.62 33.78
CA ASP A 270 -15.43 -30.21 34.07
C ASP A 270 -15.82 -29.39 32.82
N ASP A 271 -17.06 -28.90 32.76
CA ASP A 271 -17.54 -27.94 31.73
C ASP A 271 -16.66 -26.67 31.63
N ALA A 272 -16.10 -26.23 32.76
CA ALA A 272 -15.20 -25.08 32.81
C ALA A 272 -13.87 -25.32 32.06
N GLY A 273 -13.46 -26.58 31.88
CA GLY A 273 -12.31 -26.96 31.06
C GLY A 273 -12.60 -26.78 29.58
N GLN A 274 -13.66 -27.42 29.11
CA GLN A 274 -14.15 -27.38 27.72
C GLN A 274 -14.39 -25.94 27.25
N ASN A 275 -15.12 -25.16 28.05
CA ASN A 275 -15.42 -23.75 27.76
C ASN A 275 -14.19 -22.81 27.85
N SER A 276 -13.00 -23.29 28.24
CA SER A 276 -11.76 -22.50 28.20
C SER A 276 -10.99 -22.56 26.87
N TYR A 277 -11.47 -23.35 25.89
CA TYR A 277 -10.81 -23.58 24.61
C TYR A 277 -11.48 -22.80 23.46
N TYR A 278 -10.92 -21.64 23.12
CA TYR A 278 -11.38 -20.74 22.04
C TYR A 278 -10.22 -19.89 21.47
N TYR A 279 -10.42 -19.27 20.31
CA TYR A 279 -9.52 -18.28 19.71
C TYR A 279 -10.06 -16.86 19.95
N SER A 280 -9.20 -15.91 20.34
CA SER A 280 -9.60 -14.50 20.49
C SER A 280 -8.45 -13.53 20.18
N LEU A 281 -8.73 -12.48 19.40
CA LEU A 281 -7.75 -11.49 18.92
C LEU A 281 -8.23 -10.04 19.17
N SER A 282 -7.29 -9.13 19.46
CA SER A 282 -7.49 -7.69 19.72
C SER A 282 -6.97 -6.76 18.62
N ASP A 283 -6.19 -7.27 17.68
CA ASP A 283 -5.74 -6.55 16.48
C ASP A 283 -5.33 -7.54 15.39
N PHE A 284 -5.61 -7.17 14.13
CA PHE A 284 -5.17 -7.83 12.91
C PHE A 284 -4.64 -6.77 11.93
N ALA A 285 -3.53 -6.13 12.28
CA ALA A 285 -2.85 -5.17 11.41
C ALA A 285 -2.14 -5.84 10.22
N VAL A 286 -2.23 -5.20 9.05
CA VAL A 286 -1.53 -5.59 7.82
C VAL A 286 -0.77 -4.38 7.30
N GLY A 287 0.51 -4.27 7.66
CA GLY A 287 1.35 -3.12 7.34
C GLY A 287 1.91 -3.21 5.93
N GLY A 288 1.66 -2.19 5.11
CA GLY A 288 2.18 -2.12 3.74
C GLY A 288 1.94 -0.79 3.04
N ARG A 289 2.20 -0.77 1.73
CA ARG A 289 1.92 0.37 0.84
C ARG A 289 1.02 -0.08 -0.31
N CYS A 290 0.16 0.79 -0.81
CA CYS A 290 -0.67 0.49 -1.98
C CYS A 290 0.24 0.27 -3.22
N LYS A 291 0.14 -0.88 -3.92
CA LYS A 291 1.06 -1.21 -5.04
C LYS A 291 0.79 -0.30 -6.24
N CYS A 292 1.69 0.65 -6.48
CA CYS A 292 1.62 1.58 -7.63
C CYS A 292 2.88 1.56 -8.50
N ASN A 293 3.70 0.51 -8.37
CA ASN A 293 4.92 0.26 -9.15
C ASN A 293 5.91 1.45 -9.22
N GLY A 294 5.89 2.37 -8.25
CA GLY A 294 6.75 3.56 -8.23
C GLY A 294 6.26 4.76 -9.07
N HIS A 295 5.04 4.70 -9.63
CA HIS A 295 4.45 5.77 -10.47
C HIS A 295 3.21 6.43 -9.86
N ALA A 296 2.98 6.34 -8.55
CA ALA A 296 1.99 7.17 -7.87
C ALA A 296 2.32 7.41 -6.39
N SER A 297 2.16 8.65 -5.95
CA SER A 297 2.35 9.10 -4.56
C SER A 297 1.17 8.79 -3.63
N ARG A 298 0.03 8.33 -4.16
CA ARG A 298 -1.17 8.00 -3.37
C ARG A 298 -2.11 7.03 -4.10
N CYS A 299 -3.01 6.42 -3.33
CA CYS A 299 -4.18 5.69 -3.84
C CYS A 299 -5.48 6.44 -3.51
N VAL A 300 -6.42 6.43 -4.44
CA VAL A 300 -7.69 7.16 -4.39
C VAL A 300 -8.87 6.22 -4.70
N ARG A 301 -10.07 6.53 -4.21
CA ARG A 301 -11.31 5.85 -4.64
C ARG A 301 -11.76 6.42 -5.99
N ARG A 302 -11.90 5.57 -7.01
CA ARG A 302 -12.34 5.98 -8.35
C ARG A 302 -13.81 6.39 -8.34
N LYS A 303 -14.14 7.54 -8.93
CA LYS A 303 -15.53 8.03 -9.05
C LYS A 303 -16.46 7.10 -9.84
N LYS A 304 -15.93 6.27 -10.76
CA LYS A 304 -16.73 5.39 -11.62
C LYS A 304 -17.31 4.17 -10.90
N ASP A 305 -16.60 3.60 -9.93
CA ASP A 305 -16.97 2.33 -9.31
C ASP A 305 -16.63 2.23 -7.80
N GLY A 306 -16.24 3.34 -7.16
CA GLY A 306 -15.86 3.40 -5.73
C GLY A 306 -14.56 2.68 -5.37
N LYS A 307 -14.01 1.86 -6.27
CA LYS A 307 -12.85 1.01 -6.00
C LYS A 307 -11.57 1.82 -5.85
N GLN A 308 -10.73 1.42 -4.91
CA GLN A 308 -9.41 1.99 -4.68
C GLN A 308 -8.48 1.69 -5.88
N ALA A 309 -7.73 2.68 -6.35
CA ALA A 309 -6.74 2.58 -7.42
C ALA A 309 -5.62 3.61 -7.20
N CYS A 310 -4.50 3.47 -7.90
CA CYS A 310 -3.42 4.45 -7.86
C CYS A 310 -3.78 5.75 -8.61
N ASP A 311 -3.25 6.88 -8.14
CA ASP A 311 -3.37 8.18 -8.82
C ASP A 311 -2.20 8.35 -9.81
N CYS A 312 -2.20 7.56 -10.88
CA CYS A 312 -1.03 7.30 -11.72
C CYS A 312 -0.44 8.55 -12.40
N GLN A 313 0.88 8.69 -12.26
CA GLN A 313 1.75 9.70 -12.87
C GLN A 313 2.61 9.05 -13.97
N HIS A 314 3.65 9.73 -14.44
CA HIS A 314 4.64 9.18 -15.39
C HIS A 314 4.04 8.63 -16.70
N ASN A 315 2.88 9.16 -17.10
CA ASN A 315 2.06 8.69 -18.23
C ASN A 315 1.67 7.20 -18.15
N THR A 316 1.57 6.65 -16.93
CA THR A 316 1.14 5.28 -16.67
C THR A 316 -0.38 5.15 -16.47
N ALA A 317 -0.90 3.96 -16.73
CA ALA A 317 -2.32 3.61 -16.65
C ALA A 317 -2.50 2.22 -16.00
N GLY A 318 -3.76 1.86 -15.78
CA GLY A 318 -4.15 0.63 -15.09
C GLY A 318 -4.68 0.90 -13.69
N ARG A 319 -4.68 -0.12 -12.82
CA ARG A 319 -5.13 0.00 -11.42
C ARG A 319 -3.98 0.21 -10.43
N ASP A 320 -2.85 -0.38 -10.77
CA ASP A 320 -1.60 -0.48 -10.02
C ASP A 320 -0.46 0.29 -10.75
N CYS A 321 -0.80 1.13 -11.74
CA CYS A 321 0.10 1.81 -12.68
C CYS A 321 0.99 0.84 -13.48
N GLU A 322 0.39 -0.26 -13.93
CA GLU A 322 0.99 -1.45 -14.55
C GLU A 322 1.06 -1.43 -16.08
N THR A 323 0.64 -0.34 -16.73
CA THR A 323 0.69 -0.15 -18.19
C THR A 323 1.06 1.30 -18.54
N CYS A 324 1.42 1.57 -19.80
CA CYS A 324 1.49 2.93 -20.32
C CYS A 324 0.12 3.41 -20.84
N MET A 325 -0.17 4.70 -20.70
CA MET A 325 -1.33 5.33 -21.35
C MET A 325 -1.25 5.15 -22.89
N PRO A 326 -2.40 5.14 -23.60
CA PRO A 326 -2.42 5.25 -25.06
C PRO A 326 -1.59 6.46 -25.52
N PHE A 327 -0.93 6.33 -26.67
CA PHE A 327 0.07 7.27 -27.21
C PHE A 327 1.38 7.42 -26.42
N PHE A 328 1.51 6.88 -25.20
CA PHE A 328 2.76 6.90 -24.41
C PHE A 328 3.52 5.57 -24.44
N GLN A 329 3.59 4.94 -25.61
CA GLN A 329 4.05 3.56 -25.80
C GLN A 329 5.34 3.44 -26.63
N ASP A 330 6.12 4.53 -26.72
CA ASP A 330 7.40 4.59 -27.47
C ASP A 330 8.47 3.62 -26.93
N ARG A 331 8.35 3.24 -25.65
CA ARG A 331 9.16 2.18 -25.03
C ARG A 331 8.30 1.27 -24.14
N PRO A 332 8.69 0.00 -23.92
CA PRO A 332 7.99 -0.91 -23.00
C PRO A 332 7.90 -0.33 -21.58
N TRP A 333 6.75 -0.54 -20.94
CA TRP A 333 6.52 -0.20 -19.53
C TRP A 333 7.53 -0.92 -18.62
N ARG A 334 7.99 -0.23 -17.58
CA ARG A 334 8.77 -0.80 -16.47
C ARG A 334 8.39 -0.11 -15.17
N ARG A 335 8.33 -0.88 -14.07
CA ARG A 335 8.26 -0.37 -12.69
C ARG A 335 9.38 0.63 -12.43
N ALA A 336 9.06 1.78 -11.85
CA ALA A 336 10.04 2.78 -11.40
C ALA A 336 11.03 2.22 -10.34
N THR A 337 12.21 2.80 -10.29
CA THR A 337 13.27 2.52 -9.30
C THR A 337 13.90 3.82 -8.81
N LYS A 338 14.67 3.75 -7.72
CA LYS A 338 15.46 4.88 -7.18
C LYS A 338 16.43 5.48 -8.21
N ASP A 339 16.93 4.65 -9.13
CA ASP A 339 17.91 5.04 -10.15
C ASP A 339 17.22 5.66 -11.38
N GLU A 340 16.05 5.13 -11.76
CA GLU A 340 15.26 5.58 -12.91
C GLU A 340 13.75 5.49 -12.63
N ALA A 341 13.03 6.60 -12.83
CA ALA A 341 11.56 6.63 -12.72
C ALA A 341 10.82 5.87 -13.85
N HIS A 342 11.54 5.44 -14.89
CA HIS A 342 11.07 4.65 -16.04
C HIS A 342 9.71 5.09 -16.64
N GLY A 343 9.43 6.40 -16.68
CA GLY A 343 8.15 6.91 -17.19
C GLY A 343 7.88 6.58 -18.65
N CYS A 344 6.59 6.46 -18.99
CA CYS A 344 6.09 6.17 -20.33
C CYS A 344 6.24 7.39 -21.26
N VAL A 345 6.68 7.15 -22.51
CA VAL A 345 7.16 8.18 -23.45
C VAL A 345 6.24 8.27 -24.66
N GLU A 346 5.94 9.51 -25.08
CA GLU A 346 5.04 9.83 -26.19
C GLU A 346 5.59 9.29 -27.52
N VAL A 347 4.78 8.51 -28.25
CA VAL A 347 5.11 8.02 -29.59
C VAL A 347 5.10 9.20 -30.56
N LEU A 348 6.28 9.65 -30.95
CA LEU A 348 6.43 10.68 -31.99
C LEU A 348 6.08 10.06 -33.34
N SER A 349 5.14 10.67 -34.06
CA SER A 349 4.86 10.28 -35.45
C SER A 349 6.07 10.57 -36.35
N GLU A 350 6.22 9.83 -37.45
CA GLU A 350 7.30 10.06 -38.44
C GLU A 350 7.28 11.50 -38.99
N GLN A 351 6.10 12.13 -39.06
CA GLN A 351 5.93 13.54 -39.43
C GLN A 351 6.50 14.52 -38.40
N GLN A 352 6.61 14.13 -37.11
CA GLN A 352 7.30 14.91 -36.07
C GLN A 352 8.80 14.62 -36.05
N GLN A 353 9.24 13.40 -36.41
CA GLN A 353 10.65 13.04 -36.47
C GLN A 353 11.37 13.71 -37.66
N ASN A 354 10.69 13.87 -38.80
CA ASN A 354 11.20 14.64 -39.94
C ASN A 354 11.07 16.16 -39.78
N ALA A 355 10.42 16.67 -38.72
CA ALA A 355 10.36 18.09 -38.43
C ALA A 355 11.68 18.54 -37.78
N THR A 356 12.57 19.12 -38.59
CA THR A 356 13.95 19.44 -38.20
C THR A 356 14.03 20.33 -36.94
N LEU A 357 15.15 20.20 -36.23
CA LEU A 357 15.32 20.41 -34.77
C LEU A 357 14.78 21.70 -34.11
N PRO A 358 14.64 22.88 -34.75
CA PRO A 358 14.13 24.07 -34.05
C PRO A 358 12.64 24.01 -33.65
N SER A 359 11.74 23.55 -34.55
CA SER A 359 10.30 23.90 -34.46
C SER A 359 9.50 23.18 -33.36
N TYR A 360 10.09 22.23 -32.64
CA TYR A 360 9.41 21.51 -31.55
C TYR A 360 9.52 22.24 -30.21
N TYR A 361 10.70 22.81 -29.89
CA TYR A 361 10.92 23.56 -28.65
C TYR A 361 10.04 24.82 -28.59
N GLU A 362 9.94 25.56 -29.69
CA GLU A 362 9.08 26.76 -29.77
C GLU A 362 7.60 26.44 -29.52
N ARG A 363 7.08 25.32 -30.06
CA ARG A 363 5.71 24.87 -29.81
C ARG A 363 5.46 24.45 -28.35
N LYS A 364 6.47 23.92 -27.65
CA LYS A 364 6.40 23.61 -26.21
C LYS A 364 6.41 24.87 -25.34
N ILE A 365 7.13 25.91 -25.75
CA ILE A 365 7.14 27.24 -25.11
C ILE A 365 5.79 27.96 -25.35
N GLY A 366 5.28 27.95 -26.59
CA GLY A 366 3.99 28.58 -26.95
C GLY A 366 2.83 28.11 -26.07
N ARG A 367 2.67 26.79 -25.90
CA ARG A 367 1.60 26.22 -25.03
C ARG A 367 1.76 26.55 -23.54
N ARG A 368 3.00 26.70 -23.03
CA ARG A 368 3.22 27.20 -21.65
C ARG A 368 2.77 28.67 -21.52
N ASN A 369 2.99 29.49 -22.54
CA ASN A 369 2.58 30.90 -22.54
C ASN A 369 1.05 31.07 -22.66
N GLU A 370 0.35 30.30 -23.49
CA GLU A 370 -1.13 30.35 -23.57
C GLU A 370 -1.79 30.03 -22.22
N GLN A 371 -1.29 29.02 -21.50
CA GLN A 371 -1.79 28.67 -20.16
C GLN A 371 -1.45 29.71 -19.09
N LEU A 372 -0.41 30.54 -19.30
CA LEU A 372 -0.08 31.67 -18.44
C LEU A 372 -1.03 32.86 -18.71
N VAL A 373 -1.27 33.19 -19.99
CA VAL A 373 -2.17 34.27 -20.42
C VAL A 373 -3.61 34.01 -19.96
N GLN A 374 -4.12 32.77 -20.07
CA GLN A 374 -5.45 32.44 -19.55
C GLN A 374 -5.60 32.58 -18.02
N ARG A 375 -4.51 32.55 -17.25
CA ARG A 375 -4.54 32.84 -15.80
C ARG A 375 -4.56 34.33 -15.50
N ILE A 376 -3.89 35.15 -16.33
CA ILE A 376 -3.88 36.62 -16.20
C ILE A 376 -5.25 37.21 -16.55
N SER A 377 -5.96 36.63 -17.52
CA SER A 377 -7.31 37.05 -17.96
C SER A 377 -8.44 36.94 -16.91
N ARG A 378 -8.14 36.65 -15.64
CA ARG A 378 -9.10 36.67 -14.51
C ARG A 378 -8.80 37.73 -13.45
N GLY A 379 -7.80 38.58 -13.65
CA GLY A 379 -7.58 39.80 -12.86
C GLY A 379 -8.00 41.04 -13.65
N ASN A 380 -8.91 41.85 -13.10
CA ASN A 380 -9.31 43.11 -13.72
C ASN A 380 -8.13 44.09 -13.79
N HIS A 381 -7.72 44.49 -14.99
CA HIS A 381 -7.49 45.89 -15.37
C HIS A 381 -7.48 46.03 -16.90
N GLN A 382 -7.93 47.19 -17.41
CA GLN A 382 -7.85 47.49 -18.84
C GLN A 382 -6.39 47.73 -19.24
N VAL A 383 -5.97 47.11 -20.35
CA VAL A 383 -4.82 47.55 -21.14
C VAL A 383 -5.34 47.85 -22.55
N VAL A 384 -5.06 49.06 -23.04
CA VAL A 384 -5.57 49.54 -24.33
C VAL A 384 -4.89 48.83 -25.48
N LEU A 385 -5.66 48.34 -26.46
CA LEU A 385 -5.11 47.79 -27.71
C LEU A 385 -4.49 48.91 -28.55
N LEU A 386 -3.16 48.87 -28.72
CA LEU A 386 -2.46 49.58 -29.78
C LEU A 386 -2.18 48.63 -30.94
N THR A 387 -3.18 48.42 -31.81
CA THR A 387 -3.01 47.70 -33.07
C THR A 387 -2.50 48.65 -34.16
N THR A 388 -1.19 48.79 -34.29
CA THR A 388 -0.57 49.51 -35.42
C THR A 388 -0.72 48.70 -36.71
N LYS A 389 -1.76 49.02 -37.50
CA LYS A 389 -1.79 48.66 -38.91
C LYS A 389 -0.66 49.38 -39.64
N LEU A 390 0.16 48.63 -40.38
CA LEU A 390 0.91 49.16 -41.51
C LEU A 390 0.59 48.32 -42.76
N GLY A 391 0.49 49.01 -43.87
CA GLY A 391 0.20 48.51 -45.21
C GLY A 391 0.43 49.63 -46.20
N ILE A 392 0.11 49.42 -47.48
CA ILE A 392 0.59 50.19 -48.65
C ILE A 392 2.05 49.79 -48.99
N GLY A 393 2.41 49.54 -50.24
CA GLY A 393 1.64 49.70 -51.47
C GLY A 393 2.10 48.84 -52.66
N HIS A 394 1.51 49.12 -53.82
CA HIS A 394 1.62 48.36 -55.06
C HIS A 394 2.52 49.06 -56.08
N SER A 395 2.91 48.31 -57.13
CA SER A 395 3.38 48.78 -58.45
C SER A 395 4.77 49.43 -58.56
N LEU A 396 5.67 48.77 -59.31
CA LEU A 396 6.10 49.27 -60.63
C LEU A 396 6.80 48.18 -61.46
N ILE A 397 7.13 48.50 -62.72
CA ILE A 397 7.48 47.55 -63.80
C ILE A 397 8.98 47.64 -64.14
N ALA A 398 9.61 46.49 -64.39
CA ALA A 398 10.84 46.39 -65.20
C ALA A 398 10.90 45.04 -65.92
N SER A 399 11.32 45.03 -67.18
CA SER A 399 11.37 43.85 -68.05
C SER A 399 12.73 43.71 -68.73
N GLN A 400 13.36 42.53 -68.72
CA GLN A 400 14.48 42.23 -69.62
C GLN A 400 14.75 40.72 -69.87
N SER A 401 14.76 40.37 -71.15
CA SER A 401 15.55 39.34 -71.87
C SER A 401 15.98 38.00 -71.25
N LEU A 402 15.52 36.94 -71.92
CA LEU A 402 16.12 35.60 -72.12
C LEU A 402 17.63 35.61 -72.51
N PRO A 403 18.39 34.51 -72.28
CA PRO A 403 18.47 33.42 -73.30
C PRO A 403 18.55 31.96 -72.79
N ARG A 404 18.27 31.02 -73.70
CA ARG A 404 18.52 29.56 -73.62
C ARG A 404 19.99 29.22 -73.99
N PRO A 405 20.54 28.09 -73.52
CA PRO A 405 20.81 26.94 -74.43
C PRO A 405 20.17 25.63 -73.90
N LEU A 406 19.50 24.81 -74.73
CA LEU A 406 20.01 23.74 -75.62
C LEU A 406 20.32 22.39 -74.92
N LEU A 407 19.61 21.34 -75.37
CA LEU A 407 19.93 19.91 -75.16
C LEU A 407 21.06 19.48 -76.12
N PRO A 408 21.62 18.28 -75.91
CA PRO A 408 21.30 17.22 -76.88
C PRO A 408 20.85 15.90 -76.25
N GLN A 409 20.08 15.11 -77.03
CA GLN A 409 19.83 13.69 -76.75
C GLN A 409 20.89 12.82 -77.45
N THR A 410 21.12 11.62 -76.93
CA THR A 410 21.50 10.44 -77.73
C THR A 410 20.93 9.18 -77.10
N ASP A 411 20.09 8.44 -77.83
CA ASP A 411 19.62 7.10 -77.44
C ASP A 411 20.71 6.03 -77.65
N LYS A 412 20.59 4.91 -76.92
CA LYS A 412 20.61 3.56 -77.51
C LYS A 412 20.15 2.48 -76.52
N ALA A 413 19.54 1.43 -77.05
CA ALA A 413 18.97 0.31 -76.30
C ALA A 413 19.73 -1.01 -76.58
N ALA A 414 19.65 -1.93 -75.63
CA ALA A 414 19.83 -3.37 -75.82
C ALA A 414 19.11 -4.12 -74.69
N ASP A 415 18.53 -5.29 -75.00
CA ASP A 415 17.76 -6.14 -74.07
C ASP A 415 18.43 -7.55 -73.99
N PRO A 416 17.79 -8.68 -73.63
CA PRO A 416 18.15 -9.42 -72.41
C PRO A 416 18.70 -10.83 -72.66
N ALA A 417 19.20 -11.51 -71.60
CA ALA A 417 19.18 -12.97 -71.53
C ALA A 417 19.47 -13.56 -70.12
N ASN A 418 18.55 -14.41 -69.62
CA ASN A 418 18.80 -15.61 -68.79
C ASN A 418 19.47 -15.46 -67.39
N LYS A 419 19.35 -16.44 -66.45
CA LYS A 419 18.70 -17.75 -66.52
C LYS A 419 18.00 -18.15 -65.20
N VAL A 420 16.96 -18.98 -65.34
CA VAL A 420 16.11 -19.56 -64.28
C VAL A 420 16.69 -20.92 -63.80
N LEU A 421 16.04 -21.52 -62.78
CA LEU A 421 16.17 -22.86 -62.18
C LEU A 421 17.08 -22.88 -60.93
N GLU A 422 16.58 -23.12 -59.71
CA GLU A 422 15.82 -24.29 -59.19
C GLU A 422 16.60 -25.61 -59.16
N HIS A 423 16.84 -26.13 -57.95
CA HIS A 423 16.58 -27.53 -57.65
C HIS A 423 16.30 -27.74 -56.14
N SER A 424 15.84 -28.93 -55.78
CA SER A 424 15.20 -29.21 -54.48
C SER A 424 15.58 -30.58 -53.91
N ALA A 425 15.17 -30.80 -52.65
CA ALA A 425 14.92 -32.08 -51.99
C ALA A 425 16.07 -32.88 -51.32
N ARG A 426 15.84 -33.11 -50.02
CA ARG A 426 16.06 -34.36 -49.24
C ARG A 426 17.49 -34.84 -48.92
N GLY A 427 17.74 -34.98 -47.62
CA GLY A 427 18.69 -35.91 -47.01
C GLY A 427 18.25 -36.19 -45.56
N THR A 428 18.27 -37.44 -45.11
CA THR A 428 17.78 -37.84 -43.77
C THR A 428 18.70 -38.91 -43.18
N ARG A 429 18.68 -39.06 -41.84
CA ARG A 429 19.61 -39.83 -40.97
C ARG A 429 20.89 -39.05 -40.63
N VAL A 430 21.52 -39.30 -39.47
CA VAL A 430 21.15 -40.24 -38.39
C VAL A 430 20.43 -39.51 -37.25
#